data_AF-A0A526V543-F1
#
_entry.id   AF-A0A526V543-F1
#
_cell.length_a   1.000
_cell.length_b   1.000
_cell.length_c   1.000
_cell.angle_alpha   90.00
_cell.angle_beta   90.00
_cell.angle_gamma   90.00
#
_symmetry.space_group_name_H-M   'P 1'
#
loop_
_entity.id
_entity.type
_entity.pdbx_description
1 polymer ?
#
loop_
_entity_poly.entity_id
_entity_poly.type
_entity_poly.pdbx_seq_one_letter_code
_entity_poly.pdbx_strand_id
1 'polypeptide(L)'
;GFATEGFVLSAILIHMVPLTAALGLGTAGLFVSTLFGPAQVASRLINMLFGGRLQQTHLAVIAASLITAGLCALLLTTPWLPGAFLFVLLFGLGSGLTSIVGGTLPLELFGREGYGARLGWASAARQFTSAFAPFALAFMMARTSVANSLWVLVVVAASGVIAFLAIVLLRRRGRVAFAIGGNPEEAA
;
A
#
# COMPACT_ATOMS: atom_id res chain seq x y z
N GLY A 1 2.74 7.61 3.12
CA GLY A 1 1.83 6.59 3.65
C GLY A 1 0.58 6.54 2.79
N PHE A 2 -0.56 7.01 3.29
CA PHE A 2 -1.84 6.92 2.57
C PHE A 2 -1.85 7.54 1.16
N ALA A 3 -1.25 8.71 0.98
CA ALA A 3 -1.22 9.39 -0.32
C ALA A 3 -0.39 8.62 -1.36
N THR A 4 0.81 8.20 -0.99
CA THR A 4 1.72 7.42 -1.86
C THR A 4 1.14 6.06 -2.21
N GLU A 5 0.49 5.40 -1.26
CA GLU A 5 -0.20 4.13 -1.47
C GLU A 5 -1.43 4.28 -2.37
N GLY A 6 -2.24 5.32 -2.16
CA GLY A 6 -3.36 5.65 -3.04
C GLY A 6 -2.91 5.93 -4.48
N PHE A 7 -1.84 6.70 -4.64
CA PHE A 7 -1.23 6.96 -5.95
C PHE A 7 -0.85 5.65 -6.66
N VAL A 8 -0.06 4.79 -6.01
CA VAL A 8 0.42 3.53 -6.60
C VAL A 8 -0.74 2.59 -6.96
N LEU A 9 -1.69 2.42 -6.04
CA LEU A 9 -2.87 1.59 -6.28
C LEU A 9 -3.68 2.12 -7.46
N SER A 10 -3.97 3.41 -7.50
CA SER A 10 -4.78 4.00 -8.57
C SER A 10 -4.09 3.92 -9.93
N ALA A 11 -2.78 4.17 -9.97
CA ALA A 11 -2.00 4.11 -11.19
C ALA A 11 -2.01 2.69 -11.79
N ILE A 12 -1.69 1.68 -10.96
CA ILE A 12 -1.60 0.28 -11.39
C ILE A 12 -2.97 -0.28 -11.73
N LEU A 13 -3.99 -0.08 -10.89
CA LEU A 13 -5.30 -0.70 -11.13
C LEU A 13 -5.94 -0.27 -12.44
N ILE A 14 -5.73 0.99 -12.85
CA ILE A 14 -6.21 1.48 -14.14
C ILE A 14 -5.39 0.91 -15.31
N HIS A 15 -4.09 0.72 -15.13
CA HIS A 15 -3.18 0.30 -16.20
C HIS A 15 -2.80 -1.17 -16.17
N MET A 16 -3.31 -2.00 -15.26
CA MET A 16 -2.78 -3.33 -14.97
C MET A 16 -2.74 -4.24 -16.21
N VAL A 17 -3.85 -4.27 -16.97
CA VAL A 17 -3.94 -5.06 -18.21
C VAL A 17 -3.02 -4.47 -19.31
N PRO A 18 -3.11 -3.17 -19.66
CA PRO A 18 -2.18 -2.56 -20.63
C PRO A 18 -0.70 -2.71 -20.26
N LEU A 19 -0.38 -2.61 -18.97
CA LEU A 19 0.98 -2.67 -18.45
C LEU A 19 1.54 -4.09 -18.59
N THR A 20 0.79 -5.11 -18.17
CA THR A 20 1.23 -6.51 -18.36
C THR A 20 1.37 -6.88 -19.84
N ALA A 21 0.49 -6.38 -20.71
CA ALA A 21 0.62 -6.56 -22.15
C ALA A 21 1.89 -5.88 -22.70
N ALA A 22 2.15 -4.62 -22.31
CA ALA A 22 3.31 -3.84 -22.75
C ALA A 22 4.65 -4.39 -22.22
N LEU A 23 4.63 -5.13 -21.12
CA LEU A 23 5.78 -5.87 -20.59
C LEU A 23 6.03 -7.21 -21.32
N GLY A 24 5.24 -7.56 -22.33
CA GLY A 24 5.48 -8.76 -23.15
C GLY A 24 4.79 -10.03 -22.65
N LEU A 25 3.84 -9.93 -21.71
CA LEU A 25 3.03 -11.08 -21.25
C LEU A 25 1.90 -11.43 -22.23
N GLY A 26 1.62 -10.58 -23.21
CA GLY A 26 0.56 -10.79 -24.21
C GLY A 26 -0.81 -11.04 -23.57
N THR A 27 -1.55 -12.03 -24.08
CA THR A 27 -2.88 -12.41 -23.56
C THR A 27 -2.82 -13.04 -22.17
N ALA A 28 -1.68 -13.60 -21.76
CA ALA A 28 -1.52 -14.15 -20.40
C ALA A 28 -1.61 -13.06 -19.33
N GLY A 29 -1.20 -11.82 -19.66
CA GLY A 29 -1.35 -10.66 -18.77
C GLY A 29 -2.81 -10.35 -18.40
N LEU A 30 -3.74 -10.58 -19.32
CA LEU A 30 -5.19 -10.45 -19.07
C LEU A 30 -5.64 -11.46 -18.02
N PHE A 31 -5.29 -12.74 -18.20
CA PHE A 31 -5.62 -13.81 -17.26
C PHE A 31 -5.03 -13.54 -15.88
N VAL A 32 -3.76 -13.17 -15.80
CA VAL A 32 -3.08 -12.80 -14.55
C VAL A 32 -3.83 -11.67 -13.85
N SER A 33 -4.26 -10.65 -14.59
CA SER A 33 -5.00 -9.51 -14.04
C SER A 33 -6.34 -9.90 -13.40
N THR A 34 -7.01 -10.95 -13.89
CA THR A 34 -8.26 -11.44 -13.28
C THR A 34 -8.09 -11.92 -11.83
N LEU A 35 -6.88 -12.36 -11.46
CA LEU A 35 -6.58 -12.87 -10.11
C LEU A 35 -6.43 -11.77 -9.06
N PHE A 36 -6.41 -10.50 -9.47
CA PHE A 36 -6.33 -9.38 -8.53
C PHE A 36 -7.51 -9.38 -7.56
N GLY A 37 -8.75 -9.52 -8.07
CA GLY A 37 -9.96 -9.54 -7.26
C GLY A 37 -9.95 -10.67 -6.22
N PRO A 38 -9.76 -11.94 -6.64
CA PRO A 38 -9.60 -13.06 -5.72
C PRO A 38 -8.49 -12.86 -4.67
N ALA A 39 -7.31 -12.36 -5.04
CA ALA A 39 -6.23 -12.08 -4.09
C ALA A 39 -6.62 -10.97 -3.09
N GLN A 40 -7.34 -9.94 -3.54
CA GLN A 40 -7.84 -8.88 -2.68
C GLN A 40 -8.87 -9.38 -1.66
N VAL A 41 -9.78 -10.27 -2.07
CA VAL A 41 -10.75 -10.90 -1.16
C VAL A 41 -10.04 -11.85 -0.19
N ALA A 42 -9.12 -12.68 -0.68
CA ALA A 42 -8.34 -13.60 0.15
C ALA A 42 -7.58 -12.86 1.26
N SER A 43 -7.01 -11.69 0.96
CA SER A 43 -6.40 -10.81 1.96
C SER A 43 -7.33 -10.47 3.12
N ARG A 44 -8.56 -10.09 2.81
CA ARG A 44 -9.56 -9.70 3.81
C ARG A 44 -9.97 -10.90 4.66
N LEU A 45 -10.12 -12.08 4.05
CA LEU A 45 -10.42 -13.32 4.76
C LEU A 45 -9.27 -13.73 5.69
N ILE A 46 -8.02 -13.69 5.21
CA ILE A 46 -6.83 -13.96 6.01
C ILE A 46 -6.76 -12.98 7.19
N ASN A 47 -6.98 -11.68 6.96
CA ASN A 47 -6.99 -10.69 8.03
C ASN A 47 -8.14 -10.90 9.02
N MET A 48 -9.32 -11.31 8.56
CA MET A 48 -10.46 -11.60 9.44
C MET A 48 -10.19 -12.80 10.34
N LEU A 49 -9.56 -13.86 9.81
CA LEU A 49 -9.27 -15.09 10.53
C LEU A 49 -8.05 -14.96 11.47
N PHE A 50 -7.01 -14.24 11.05
CA PHE A 50 -5.71 -14.21 11.74
C PHE A 50 -5.29 -12.82 12.25
N GLY A 51 -5.96 -11.75 11.81
CA GLY A 51 -5.53 -10.36 12.06
C GLY A 51 -5.98 -9.76 13.40
N GLY A 52 -6.81 -10.45 14.19
CA GLY A 52 -7.41 -9.92 15.42
C GLY A 52 -6.42 -9.46 16.51
N ARG A 53 -5.13 -9.83 16.41
CA ARG A 53 -4.08 -9.45 17.37
C ARG A 53 -3.08 -8.42 16.83
N LEU A 54 -3.16 -8.05 15.54
CA LEU A 54 -2.20 -7.14 14.92
C LEU A 54 -2.62 -5.68 15.12
N GLN A 55 -1.68 -4.83 15.52
CA GLN A 55 -1.91 -3.37 15.55
C GLN A 55 -2.09 -2.86 14.12
N GLN A 56 -3.02 -1.92 13.90
CA GLN A 56 -3.33 -1.42 12.55
C GLN A 56 -2.11 -0.73 11.93
N THR A 57 -1.21 -0.16 12.74
CA THR A 57 0.04 0.41 12.24
C THR A 57 0.96 -0.67 11.62
N HIS A 58 1.03 -1.87 12.20
CA HIS A 58 1.81 -2.98 11.63
C HIS A 58 1.12 -3.52 10.37
N LEU A 59 -0.22 -3.58 10.37
CA LEU A 59 -0.99 -3.99 9.20
C LEU A 59 -0.75 -3.05 8.01
N ALA A 60 -0.61 -1.74 8.26
CA ALA A 60 -0.26 -0.75 7.25
C ALA A 60 1.14 -0.96 6.65
N VAL A 61 2.13 -1.30 7.48
CA VAL A 61 3.48 -1.65 7.01
C VAL A 61 3.42 -2.90 6.14
N ILE A 62 2.68 -3.94 6.56
CA ILE A 62 2.52 -5.18 5.78
C ILE A 62 1.85 -4.88 4.44
N ALA A 63 0.74 -4.12 4.44
CA ALA A 63 0.03 -3.72 3.22
C ALA A 63 0.94 -3.01 2.21
N ALA A 64 1.63 -1.97 2.65
CA ALA A 64 2.55 -1.20 1.80
C ALA A 64 3.75 -2.05 1.32
N SER A 65 4.24 -2.97 2.18
CA SER A 65 5.34 -3.86 1.82
C SER A 65 4.93 -4.88 0.77
N LEU A 66 3.73 -5.45 0.87
CA LEU A 66 3.17 -6.36 -0.13
C LEU A 66 2.98 -5.67 -1.49
N ILE A 67 2.45 -4.44 -1.50
CA ILE A 67 2.32 -3.64 -2.73
C ILE A 67 3.70 -3.40 -3.36
N THR A 68 4.67 -2.96 -2.56
CA THR A 68 6.04 -2.68 -3.04
C THR A 68 6.71 -3.94 -3.56
N ALA A 69 6.63 -5.05 -2.82
CA ALA A 69 7.19 -6.34 -3.21
C ALA A 69 6.54 -6.89 -4.49
N GLY A 70 5.23 -6.71 -4.65
CA GLY A 70 4.53 -7.07 -5.88
C GLY A 70 5.07 -6.30 -7.09
N LEU A 71 5.26 -4.99 -6.96
CA LEU A 71 5.85 -4.18 -8.04
C LEU A 71 7.28 -4.59 -8.37
N CYS A 72 8.11 -4.84 -7.35
CA CYS A 72 9.46 -5.38 -7.55
C CYS A 72 9.43 -6.73 -8.26
N ALA A 73 8.51 -7.62 -7.90
CA ALA A 73 8.36 -8.90 -8.59
C ALA A 73 8.07 -8.67 -10.08
N LEU A 74 7.06 -7.87 -10.42
CA LEU A 74 6.72 -7.60 -11.82
C LEU A 74 7.88 -7.01 -12.62
N LEU A 75 8.56 -6.03 -12.03
CA LEU A 75 9.65 -5.27 -12.65
C LEU A 75 10.89 -6.12 -12.90
N LEU A 76 11.28 -6.92 -11.92
CA LEU A 76 12.53 -7.68 -11.95
C LEU A 76 12.42 -8.98 -12.74
N THR A 77 11.20 -9.51 -12.90
CA THR A 77 11.01 -10.82 -13.55
C THR A 77 10.35 -10.75 -14.90
N THR A 78 9.84 -9.60 -15.35
CA THR A 78 9.20 -9.48 -16.67
C THR A 78 10.12 -9.96 -17.81
N PRO A 79 9.63 -10.69 -18.83
CA PRO A 79 8.24 -11.10 -19.09
C PRO A 79 7.85 -12.48 -18.49
N TRP A 80 8.52 -12.93 -17.43
CA TRP A 80 8.30 -14.26 -16.85
C TRP A 80 6.92 -14.36 -16.18
N LEU A 81 6.08 -15.27 -16.69
CA LEU A 81 4.69 -15.43 -16.27
C LEU A 81 4.51 -15.74 -14.76
N PRO A 82 5.28 -16.65 -14.12
CA PRO A 82 5.22 -16.86 -12.67
C PRO A 82 5.46 -15.58 -11.85
N GLY A 83 6.33 -14.70 -12.34
CA GLY A 83 6.57 -13.41 -11.69
C GLY A 83 5.38 -12.45 -11.78
N ALA A 84 4.63 -12.49 -12.89
CA ALA A 84 3.37 -11.76 -13.02
C ALA A 84 2.28 -12.28 -12.06
N PHE A 85 2.20 -13.61 -11.85
CA PHE A 85 1.33 -14.20 -10.83
C PHE A 85 1.73 -13.75 -9.42
N LEU A 86 3.03 -13.76 -9.10
CA LEU A 86 3.53 -13.28 -7.82
C LEU A 86 3.21 -11.81 -7.60
N PHE A 87 3.39 -10.97 -8.63
CA PHE A 87 2.97 -9.57 -8.62
C PHE A 87 1.50 -9.41 -8.24
N VAL A 88 0.58 -10.04 -8.99
CA VAL A 88 -0.85 -9.86 -8.75
C VAL A 88 -1.27 -10.41 -7.39
N LEU A 89 -0.68 -11.52 -6.94
CA LEU A 89 -0.94 -12.07 -5.62
C LEU A 89 -0.53 -11.08 -4.52
N LEU A 90 0.73 -10.62 -4.53
CA LEU A 90 1.23 -9.69 -3.51
C LEU A 90 0.50 -8.34 -3.57
N PHE A 91 0.30 -7.80 -4.77
CA PHE A 91 -0.35 -6.52 -4.99
C PHE A 91 -1.83 -6.57 -4.58
N GLY A 92 -2.55 -7.63 -4.94
CA GLY A 92 -3.92 -7.89 -4.51
C GLY A 92 -4.01 -8.05 -2.99
N LEU A 93 -3.10 -8.81 -2.40
CA LEU A 93 -3.06 -8.99 -0.94
C LEU A 93 -2.83 -7.65 -0.22
N GLY A 94 -1.86 -6.87 -0.65
CA GLY A 94 -1.58 -5.55 -0.08
C GLY A 94 -2.71 -4.55 -0.28
N SER A 95 -3.35 -4.55 -1.46
CA SER A 95 -4.54 -3.74 -1.75
C SER A 95 -5.72 -4.08 -0.82
N GLY A 96 -5.94 -5.38 -0.58
CA GLY A 96 -6.96 -5.85 0.36
C GLY A 96 -6.74 -5.30 1.77
N LEU A 97 -5.52 -5.42 2.29
CA LEU A 97 -5.16 -4.87 3.59
C LEU A 97 -5.25 -3.34 3.62
N THR A 98 -4.83 -2.65 2.56
CA THR A 98 -4.93 -1.19 2.44
C THR A 98 -6.36 -0.70 2.65
N SER A 99 -7.36 -1.43 2.12
CA SER A 99 -8.77 -1.07 2.29
C SER A 99 -9.25 -1.17 3.74
N ILE A 100 -8.67 -2.06 4.54
CA ILE A 100 -8.96 -2.21 5.97
C ILE A 100 -8.23 -1.09 6.73
N VAL A 101 -6.92 -1.00 6.54
CA VAL A 101 -6.03 -0.02 7.18
C VAL A 101 -6.53 1.40 6.96
N GLY A 102 -7.01 1.72 5.75
CA GLY A 102 -7.56 3.04 5.43
C GLY A 102 -8.75 3.46 6.31
N GLY A 103 -9.53 2.50 6.81
CA GLY A 103 -10.67 2.76 7.69
C GLY A 103 -10.33 2.67 9.19
N THR A 104 -9.27 1.96 9.57
CA THR A 104 -8.97 1.64 10.98
C THR A 104 -7.75 2.36 11.53
N LEU A 105 -6.69 2.54 10.73
CA LEU A 105 -5.45 3.16 11.17
C LEU A 105 -5.63 4.64 11.55
N PRO A 106 -6.39 5.48 10.81
CA PRO A 106 -6.61 6.86 11.23
C PRO A 106 -7.21 6.96 12.63
N LEU A 107 -8.11 6.04 13.02
CA LEU A 107 -8.69 6.03 14.36
C LEU A 107 -7.64 5.66 15.41
N GLU A 108 -6.78 4.68 15.10
CA GLU A 108 -5.66 4.28 15.97
C GLU A 108 -4.62 5.40 16.15
N LEU A 109 -4.39 6.23 15.13
CA LEU A 109 -3.39 7.31 15.16
C LEU A 109 -3.92 8.62 15.73
N PHE A 110 -5.16 8.98 15.38
CA PHE A 110 -5.73 10.29 15.71
C PHE A 110 -6.64 10.27 16.92
N GLY A 111 -7.06 9.09 17.39
CA GLY A 111 -8.06 8.98 18.44
C GLY A 111 -9.45 9.43 17.98
N ARG A 112 -10.38 9.54 18.93
CA ARG A 112 -11.80 9.85 18.67
C ARG A 112 -12.06 11.34 18.47
N GLU A 113 -11.33 12.20 19.16
CA GLU A 113 -11.52 13.65 19.07
C GLU A 113 -11.05 14.20 17.72
N GLY A 114 -11.94 14.93 17.04
CA GLY A 114 -11.65 15.48 15.71
C GLY A 114 -11.41 14.42 14.63
N TYR A 115 -11.79 13.16 14.88
CA TYR A 115 -11.53 12.02 13.98
C TYR A 115 -12.03 12.28 12.56
N GLY A 116 -13.28 12.72 12.41
CA GLY A 116 -13.87 12.96 11.09
C GLY A 116 -13.10 14.00 10.26
N ALA A 117 -12.64 15.08 10.90
CA ALA A 117 -11.85 16.11 10.21
C ALA A 117 -10.48 15.57 9.78
N ARG A 118 -9.75 14.89 10.67
CA ARG A 118 -8.42 14.32 10.37
C ARG A 118 -8.49 13.21 9.32
N LEU A 119 -9.50 12.34 9.42
CA LEU A 119 -9.80 11.33 8.41
C LEU A 119 -10.16 11.99 7.07
N GLY A 120 -10.95 13.05 7.09
CA GLY A 120 -11.31 13.83 5.90
C GLY A 120 -10.09 14.41 5.19
N TRP A 121 -9.18 15.06 5.93
CA TRP A 121 -7.92 15.58 5.39
C TRP A 121 -7.02 14.47 4.83
N ALA A 122 -6.84 13.36 5.56
CA ALA A 122 -6.05 12.23 5.09
C ALA A 122 -6.64 11.59 3.82
N SER A 123 -7.97 11.47 3.77
CA SER A 123 -8.71 10.94 2.62
C SER A 123 -8.64 11.90 1.43
N ALA A 124 -8.76 13.21 1.65
CA ALA A 124 -8.65 14.22 0.61
C ALA A 124 -7.25 14.21 -0.02
N ALA A 125 -6.19 14.20 0.79
CA ALA A 125 -4.81 14.10 0.32
C ALA A 125 -4.61 12.84 -0.52
N ARG A 126 -5.09 11.68 -0.03
CA ARG A 126 -5.04 10.42 -0.76
C ARG A 126 -5.80 10.50 -2.08
N GLN A 127 -7.04 10.97 -2.07
CA GLN A 127 -7.89 10.98 -3.25
C GLN A 127 -7.36 11.94 -4.32
N PHE A 128 -6.83 13.09 -3.92
CA PHE A 128 -6.19 14.04 -4.83
C PHE A 128 -5.00 13.39 -5.54
N THR A 129 -4.10 12.74 -4.80
CA THR A 129 -2.98 12.01 -5.42
C THR A 129 -3.43 10.84 -6.29
N SER A 130 -4.45 10.08 -5.86
CA SER A 130 -5.00 8.96 -6.63
C SER A 130 -5.61 9.41 -7.95
N ALA A 131 -6.30 10.56 -7.98
CA ALA A 131 -6.92 11.08 -9.19
C ALA A 131 -5.88 11.45 -10.27
N PHE A 132 -4.71 11.94 -9.86
CA PHE A 132 -3.63 12.31 -10.77
C PHE A 132 -2.81 11.10 -11.25
N ALA A 133 -2.74 10.04 -10.44
CA ALA A 133 -1.83 8.92 -10.66
C ALA A 133 -1.95 8.20 -12.02
N PRO A 134 -3.15 7.93 -12.55
CA PRO A 134 -3.30 7.28 -13.85
C PRO A 134 -2.72 8.13 -14.98
N PHE A 135 -2.97 9.44 -14.97
CA PHE A 135 -2.43 10.37 -15.95
C PHE A 135 -0.90 10.46 -15.85
N ALA A 136 -0.37 10.55 -14.64
CA ALA A 136 1.07 10.57 -14.40
C ALA A 136 1.74 9.30 -14.96
N LEU A 137 1.19 8.12 -14.65
CA LEU A 137 1.74 6.85 -15.12
C LEU A 137 1.65 6.74 -16.65
N ALA A 138 0.51 7.06 -17.25
CA ALA A 138 0.33 7.05 -18.70
C ALA A 138 1.34 7.98 -19.40
N PHE A 139 1.49 9.21 -18.90
CA PHE A 139 2.45 10.17 -19.43
C PHE A 139 3.90 9.64 -19.34
N MET A 140 4.28 9.07 -18.20
CA MET A 140 5.61 8.50 -18.03
C MET A 140 5.87 7.31 -18.97
N MET A 141 4.90 6.41 -19.11
CA MET A 141 4.98 5.28 -20.04
C MET A 141 5.13 5.75 -21.49
N ALA A 142 4.42 6.82 -21.89
CA ALA A 142 4.48 7.38 -23.24
C ALA A 142 5.80 8.11 -23.54
N ARG A 143 6.42 8.74 -22.53
CA ARG A 143 7.60 9.60 -22.71
C ARG A 143 8.93 8.92 -22.40
N THR A 144 8.92 7.85 -21.63
CA THR A 144 10.14 7.14 -21.21
C THR A 144 10.07 5.67 -21.64
N SER A 145 9.77 4.76 -20.71
CA SER A 145 9.51 3.36 -20.96
C SER A 145 8.62 2.82 -19.84
N VAL A 146 7.97 1.68 -20.07
CA VAL A 146 7.16 1.01 -19.02
C VAL A 146 8.03 0.63 -17.81
N ALA A 147 9.25 0.15 -18.05
CA ALA A 147 10.19 -0.20 -17.00
C ALA A 147 10.60 1.00 -16.13
N ASN A 148 10.89 2.16 -16.75
CA ASN A 148 11.25 3.37 -16.01
C ASN A 148 10.08 3.88 -15.17
N SER A 149 8.86 3.84 -15.71
CA SER A 149 7.65 4.17 -14.98
C SER A 149 7.42 3.27 -13.75
N LEU A 150 7.69 1.97 -13.89
CA LEU A 150 7.61 1.01 -12.78
C LEU A 150 8.66 1.27 -11.70
N TRP A 151 9.90 1.62 -12.06
CA TRP A 151 10.91 2.02 -11.08
C TRP A 151 10.46 3.20 -10.23
N VAL A 152 9.84 4.21 -10.85
CA VAL A 152 9.29 5.35 -10.11
C VAL A 152 8.15 4.91 -9.18
N LEU A 153 7.25 4.03 -9.63
CA LEU A 153 6.21 3.48 -8.77
C LEU A 153 6.77 2.67 -7.60
N VAL A 154 7.85 1.90 -7.80
CA VAL A 154 8.54 1.18 -6.71
C VAL A 154 9.10 2.17 -5.69
N VAL A 155 9.74 3.27 -6.12
CA VAL A 155 10.24 4.31 -5.22
C VAL A 155 9.10 4.97 -4.43
N VAL A 156 8.00 5.31 -5.10
CA VAL A 156 6.81 5.88 -4.44
C VAL A 156 6.20 4.89 -3.45
N ALA A 157 6.09 3.60 -3.81
CA ALA A 157 5.58 2.56 -2.92
C ALA A 157 6.48 2.37 -1.70
N ALA A 158 7.81 2.31 -1.90
CA ALA A 158 8.80 2.21 -0.84
C ALA A 158 8.75 3.40 0.12
N SER A 159 8.52 4.62 -0.37
CA SER A 159 8.30 5.80 0.49
C SER A 159 7.07 5.65 1.39
N GLY A 160 6.04 4.92 0.93
CA GLY A 160 4.88 4.54 1.73
C GLY A 160 5.24 3.60 2.88
N VAL A 161 6.05 2.57 2.60
CA VAL A 161 6.59 1.64 3.61
C VAL A 161 7.41 2.39 4.66
N ILE A 162 8.33 3.25 4.21
CA ILE A 162 9.17 4.07 5.09
C ILE A 162 8.31 4.97 5.99
N ALA A 163 7.29 5.61 5.44
CA ALA A 163 6.39 6.47 6.22
C ALA A 163 5.65 5.69 7.32
N PHE A 164 5.11 4.51 7.02
CA PHE A 164 4.43 3.69 8.03
C PHE A 164 5.40 3.09 9.06
N LEU A 165 6.61 2.69 8.64
CA LEU A 165 7.66 2.24 9.56
C LEU A 165 8.10 3.37 10.50
N ALA A 166 8.26 4.59 10.00
CA ALA A 166 8.58 5.76 10.81
C ALA A 166 7.52 5.98 11.90
N ILE A 167 6.22 5.83 11.57
CA ILE A 167 5.13 5.90 12.55
C ILE A 167 5.27 4.80 13.61
N VAL A 168 5.57 3.56 13.23
CA VAL A 168 5.81 2.47 14.19
C VAL A 168 6.96 2.82 15.14
N LEU A 169 8.10 3.29 14.60
CA LEU A 169 9.29 3.60 15.37
C LEU A 169 9.07 4.78 16.33
N LEU A 170 8.40 5.84 15.87
CA LEU A 170 8.08 7.01 16.70
C LEU A 170 7.15 6.64 17.86
N ARG A 171 6.14 5.77 17.61
CA ARG A 171 5.24 5.30 18.67
C ARG A 171 5.93 4.40 19.68
N ARG A 172 6.90 3.57 19.26
CA ARG A 172 7.72 2.77 20.19
C ARG A 172 8.58 3.67 21.08
N ARG A 173 9.23 4.69 20.52
CA ARG A 173 10.05 5.65 21.29
C ARG A 173 9.22 6.42 22.32
N GLY A 174 8.03 6.91 21.96
CA GLY A 174 7.15 7.61 22.90
C GLY A 174 6.72 6.76 24.10
N ARG A 175 6.43 5.47 23.88
CA ARG A 175 6.12 4.54 24.99
C ARG A 175 7.32 4.30 25.91
N VAL A 176 8.52 4.15 25.34
CA VAL A 176 9.75 3.94 26.12
C VAL A 176 10.11 5.19 26.92
N ALA A 177 9.99 6.39 26.34
CA ALA A 177 10.23 7.65 27.04
C ALA A 177 9.26 7.86 28.22
N PHE A 178 7.97 7.56 28.05
CA PHE A 178 6.99 7.59 29.14
C PHE A 178 7.32 6.57 30.24
N ALA A 179 7.75 5.36 29.89
CA ALA A 179 8.13 4.33 30.85
C ALA A 179 9.39 4.66 31.66
N ILE A 180 10.32 5.46 31.10
CA ILE A 180 11.55 5.87 31.78
C ILE A 180 11.36 7.17 32.58
N GLY A 181 10.45 8.06 32.15
CA GLY A 181 10.21 9.37 32.77
C GLY A 181 9.01 9.46 33.72
N GLY A 182 8.19 8.42 33.85
CA GLY A 182 7.05 8.41 34.77
C GLY A 182 7.50 8.23 36.23
N ASN A 183 7.54 9.33 36.98
CA ASN A 183 7.75 9.29 38.44
C ASN A 183 6.55 8.59 39.11
N PRO A 184 6.73 7.52 39.92
CA PRO A 184 5.62 6.84 40.59
C PRO A 184 4.89 7.66 41.67
N GLU A 185 5.28 8.91 41.93
CA GLU A 185 4.77 9.72 43.05
C GLU A 185 3.47 10.50 42.77
N GLU A 186 2.94 10.54 41.54
CA GLU A 186 1.65 11.22 41.24
C GLU A 186 0.44 10.27 41.24
N ALA A 187 0.58 9.03 41.71
CA ALA A 187 -0.48 8.02 41.76
C ALA A 187 -1.02 7.74 43.17
N ALA A 188 -1.02 8.74 44.06
CA ALA A 188 -1.68 8.71 45.37
C ALA A 188 -2.68 9.88 45.47
#